data_AF-A0A7J2Y351-F1
#
_entry.id   AF-A0A7J2Y351-F1
#
_cell.length_a   1.000
_cell.length_b   1.000
_cell.length_c   1.000
_cell.angle_alpha   90.00
_cell.angle_beta   90.00
_cell.angle_gamma   90.00
#
_symmetry.space_group_name_H-M   'P 1'
#
loop_
_entity.id
_entity.type
_entity.pdbx_description
1 polymer ?
#
loop_
_entity_poly.entity_id
_entity_poly.type
_entity_poly.pdbx_seq_one_letter_code
_entity_poly.pdbx_strand_id
1 'polypeptide(L)'
;MNEDDHRKAFLRGYEEGLKAAWREVASLTTRGYSSTELGVMARSKMAVIYREVEALAARLAEGEGETGETGVGHGVVRGRGAYLVREPKAERIFQIFQTLARAGARGLSITRMHPDDVRDRCDIEPAGFVWLSKSVGKKVKGIAVVEPTALVDIASAIAEFAADGGNAVVLLEGLEYLIAQNGFSSILRFLQKVNEKIVLNDSYLLLSANPAAMKEQEYRLLAREMVGEI
;
A
#
# COMPACT_ATOMS: atom_id res chain seq x y z
N MET A 1 7.11 12.92 -37.37
CA MET A 1 6.08 13.59 -36.56
C MET A 1 6.33 15.09 -36.63
N ASN A 2 5.33 15.92 -36.95
CA ASN A 2 5.52 17.34 -37.23
C ASN A 2 5.78 18.13 -35.93
N GLU A 3 6.47 19.26 -35.98
CA GLU A 3 6.78 20.10 -34.82
C GLU A 3 5.50 20.64 -34.15
N ASP A 4 4.47 20.89 -34.95
CA ASP A 4 3.15 21.32 -34.49
C ASP A 4 2.38 20.21 -33.72
N ASP A 5 2.65 18.94 -34.04
CA ASP A 5 2.02 17.79 -33.36
C ASP A 5 2.63 17.59 -31.96
N HIS A 6 3.95 17.74 -31.83
CA HIS A 6 4.63 17.68 -30.53
C HIS A 6 4.16 18.81 -29.60
N ARG A 7 3.98 20.01 -30.14
CA ARG A 7 3.51 21.17 -29.37
C ARG A 7 2.09 20.94 -28.83
N LYS A 8 1.19 20.41 -29.67
CA LYS A 8 -0.19 20.09 -29.25
C LYS A 8 -0.23 18.96 -28.22
N ALA A 9 0.55 17.91 -28.41
CA ALA A 9 0.65 16.80 -27.46
C ALA A 9 1.15 17.26 -26.08
N PHE A 10 2.20 18.09 -26.06
CA PHE A 10 2.74 18.67 -24.82
C PHE A 10 1.70 19.54 -24.11
N LEU A 11 1.03 20.44 -24.83
CA LEU A 11 0.01 21.32 -24.24
C LEU A 11 -1.15 20.54 -23.63
N ARG A 12 -1.60 19.47 -24.31
CA ARG A 12 -2.66 18.59 -23.81
C ARG A 12 -2.23 17.84 -22.54
N GLY A 13 -1.03 17.24 -22.53
CA GLY A 13 -0.51 16.53 -21.37
C GLY A 13 -0.29 17.46 -20.16
N TYR A 14 0.18 18.69 -20.40
CA TYR A 14 0.32 19.72 -19.37
C TYR A 14 -1.05 20.10 -18.76
N GLU A 15 -2.07 20.31 -19.59
CA GLU A 15 -3.42 20.61 -19.13
C GLU A 15 -4.02 19.45 -18.31
N GLU A 16 -3.85 18.21 -18.76
CA GLU A 16 -4.31 17.02 -18.04
C GLU A 16 -3.61 16.86 -16.69
N GLY A 17 -2.29 17.10 -16.63
CA GLY A 17 -1.50 17.09 -15.40
C GLY A 17 -1.98 18.13 -14.38
N LEU A 18 -2.24 19.36 -14.83
CA LEU A 18 -2.81 20.41 -13.98
C LEU A 18 -4.19 20.02 -13.44
N LYS A 19 -5.08 19.49 -14.29
CA LYS A 19 -6.42 19.02 -13.88
C LYS A 19 -6.33 17.87 -12.87
N ALA A 20 -5.39 16.96 -13.03
CA ALA A 20 -5.17 15.85 -12.11
C ALA A 20 -4.73 16.34 -10.72
N ALA A 21 -3.76 17.26 -10.68
CA ALA A 21 -3.31 17.87 -9.43
C ALA A 21 -4.45 18.59 -8.69
N TRP A 22 -5.27 19.37 -9.41
CA TRP A 22 -6.41 20.08 -8.81
C TRP A 22 -7.52 19.14 -8.33
N ARG A 23 -7.81 18.05 -9.06
CA ARG A 23 -8.75 17.01 -8.60
C ARG A 23 -8.27 16.36 -7.31
N GLU A 24 -6.98 16.13 -7.20
CA GLU A 24 -6.40 15.50 -6.02
C GLU A 24 -6.43 16.44 -4.80
N VAL A 25 -6.12 17.72 -4.98
CA VAL A 25 -6.27 18.74 -3.93
C VAL A 25 -7.75 18.84 -3.50
N ALA A 26 -8.68 18.90 -4.45
CA ALA A 26 -10.11 18.93 -4.16
C ALA A 26 -10.55 17.69 -3.37
N SER A 27 -10.09 16.49 -3.75
CA SER A 27 -10.35 15.25 -3.02
C SER A 27 -9.81 15.26 -1.60
N LEU A 28 -8.69 15.93 -1.32
CA LEU A 28 -8.17 16.04 0.04
C LEU A 28 -9.03 17.01 0.86
N THR A 29 -9.50 18.11 0.27
CA THR A 29 -10.33 19.09 1.00
C THR A 29 -11.70 18.58 1.42
N THR A 30 -12.26 17.58 0.75
CA THR A 30 -13.60 17.02 1.07
C THR A 30 -13.58 16.02 2.23
N ARG A 31 -12.40 15.62 2.72
CA ARG A 31 -12.21 14.52 3.69
C ARG A 31 -12.03 14.98 5.15
N GLY A 32 -12.29 16.25 5.44
CA GLY A 32 -12.26 16.78 6.81
C GLY A 32 -10.87 16.93 7.43
N TYR A 33 -9.81 16.92 6.62
CA TYR A 33 -8.45 17.20 7.09
C TYR A 33 -8.31 18.66 7.55
N SER A 34 -7.49 18.88 8.56
CA SER A 34 -7.11 20.24 9.00
C SER A 34 -6.27 20.95 7.95
N SER A 35 -6.26 22.28 7.99
CA SER A 35 -5.44 23.11 7.09
C SER A 35 -3.94 22.78 7.18
N THR A 36 -3.45 22.41 8.36
CA THR A 36 -2.07 21.96 8.58
C THR A 36 -1.78 20.63 7.89
N GLU A 37 -2.67 19.64 8.02
CA GLU A 37 -2.52 18.33 7.38
C GLU A 37 -2.55 18.43 5.85
N LEU A 38 -3.49 19.22 5.32
CA LEU A 38 -3.55 19.53 3.88
C LEU A 38 -2.26 20.18 3.40
N GLY A 39 -1.72 21.13 4.15
CA GLY A 39 -0.45 21.79 3.82
C GLY A 39 0.75 20.85 3.83
N VAL A 40 0.81 19.90 4.78
CA VAL A 40 1.87 18.88 4.83
C VAL A 40 1.76 17.93 3.62
N MET A 41 0.56 17.46 3.30
CA MET A 41 0.32 16.57 2.17
C MET A 41 0.68 17.24 0.83
N ALA A 42 0.26 18.48 0.63
CA ALA A 42 0.57 19.24 -0.58
C ALA A 42 2.08 19.43 -0.76
N ARG A 43 2.80 19.87 0.29
CA ARG A 43 4.27 20.03 0.24
C ARG A 43 5.00 18.72 -0.02
N SER A 44 4.55 17.63 0.59
CA SER A 44 5.13 16.30 0.37
C SER A 44 4.99 15.85 -1.08
N LYS A 45 3.85 16.13 -1.73
CA LYS A 45 3.64 15.80 -3.14
C LYS A 45 4.44 16.69 -4.08
N MET A 46 4.45 18.00 -3.83
CA MET A 46 5.28 18.93 -4.59
C MET A 46 6.76 18.55 -4.54
N ALA A 47 7.24 18.06 -3.39
CA ALA A 47 8.63 17.63 -3.21
C ALA A 47 9.01 16.39 -4.06
N VAL A 48 8.04 15.63 -4.59
CA VAL A 48 8.29 14.43 -5.39
C VAL A 48 7.76 14.53 -6.82
N ILE A 49 7.15 15.66 -7.20
CA ILE A 49 6.50 15.83 -8.50
C ILE A 49 7.46 15.60 -9.68
N TYR A 50 8.75 15.95 -9.51
CA TYR A 50 9.77 15.69 -10.53
C TYR A 50 9.95 14.19 -10.80
N ARG A 51 9.79 13.34 -9.76
CA ARG A 51 9.90 11.87 -9.90
C ARG A 51 8.70 11.28 -10.61
N GLU A 52 7.51 11.83 -10.38
CA GLU A 52 6.30 11.43 -11.10
C GLU A 52 6.40 11.80 -12.59
N VAL A 53 6.96 12.97 -12.88
CA VAL A 53 7.27 13.42 -14.25
C VAL A 53 8.33 12.54 -14.91
N GLU A 54 9.40 12.19 -14.20
CA GLU A 54 10.43 11.26 -14.71
C GLU A 54 9.87 9.87 -14.99
N ALA A 55 9.02 9.33 -14.10
CA ALA A 55 8.36 8.05 -14.30
C ALA A 55 7.41 8.07 -15.51
N LEU A 56 6.68 9.17 -15.70
CA LEU A 56 5.84 9.37 -16.88
C LEU A 56 6.67 9.49 -18.16
N ALA A 57 7.79 10.22 -18.12
CA ALA A 57 8.70 10.37 -19.25
C ALA A 57 9.33 9.03 -19.66
N ALA A 58 9.72 8.19 -18.69
CA ALA A 58 10.21 6.84 -18.95
C ALA A 58 9.14 5.98 -19.64
N ARG A 59 7.89 6.03 -19.16
CA ARG A 59 6.75 5.32 -19.78
C ARG A 59 6.45 5.78 -21.21
N LEU A 60 6.62 7.06 -21.49
CA LEU A 60 6.43 7.61 -22.84
C LEU A 60 7.61 7.25 -23.77
N ALA A 61 8.82 7.12 -23.24
CA ALA A 61 10.00 6.71 -24.00
C ALA A 61 9.97 5.22 -24.40
N GLU A 62 9.24 4.39 -23.67
CA GLU A 62 9.07 2.95 -23.95
C GLU A 62 8.03 2.66 -25.05
N GLY A 63 7.38 3.68 -25.62
CA GLY A 63 6.56 3.59 -26.83
C GLY A 63 5.06 3.43 -26.56
N GLU A 64 4.26 4.21 -27.28
CA GLU A 64 2.80 4.19 -27.24
C GLU A 64 2.23 2.82 -27.64
N GLY A 65 1.70 2.13 -26.64
CA GLY A 65 0.73 1.05 -26.79
C GLY A 65 -0.36 1.23 -25.73
N GLU A 66 -1.38 2.03 -26.03
CA GLU A 66 -2.61 1.99 -25.25
C GLU A 66 -3.31 0.66 -25.50
N THR A 67 -3.17 -0.24 -24.52
CA THR A 67 -4.12 -1.24 -23.99
C THR A 67 -3.34 -2.46 -23.57
N GLY A 68 -3.10 -2.58 -22.27
CA GLY A 68 -2.39 -3.71 -21.70
C GLY A 68 -1.69 -3.31 -20.43
N GLU A 69 -2.26 -3.71 -19.30
CA GLU A 69 -1.52 -3.91 -18.07
C GLU A 69 -0.26 -4.73 -18.36
N THR A 70 0.90 -4.10 -18.43
CA THR A 70 2.21 -4.78 -18.45
C THR A 70 3.21 -3.83 -17.82
N GLY A 71 4.02 -4.17 -16.84
CA GLY A 71 4.40 -5.48 -16.36
C GLY A 71 5.76 -5.31 -15.71
N VAL A 72 5.84 -4.55 -14.61
CA VAL A 72 6.97 -4.67 -13.68
C VAL A 72 6.82 -6.07 -13.10
N GLY A 73 7.75 -6.97 -13.49
CA GLY A 73 7.68 -8.42 -13.35
C GLY A 73 6.70 -8.88 -12.28
N HIS A 74 5.60 -9.51 -12.69
CA HIS A 74 4.67 -10.13 -11.76
C HIS A 74 5.36 -11.32 -11.14
N GLY A 75 6.10 -11.06 -10.05
CA GLY A 75 6.41 -12.07 -9.06
C GLY A 75 5.07 -12.66 -8.62
N VAL A 76 4.75 -13.83 -9.13
CA VAL A 76 3.55 -14.56 -8.70
C VAL A 76 3.79 -14.99 -7.26
N VAL A 77 2.78 -14.87 -6.40
CA VAL A 77 2.80 -15.45 -5.05
C VAL A 77 2.92 -16.97 -5.21
N ARG A 78 4.14 -17.49 -5.08
CA ARG A 78 4.48 -18.91 -5.26
C ARG A 78 4.65 -19.56 -3.90
N GLY A 79 3.54 -19.94 -3.28
CA GLY A 79 3.52 -20.63 -1.98
C GLY A 79 3.12 -19.73 -0.80
N ARG A 80 3.09 -20.33 0.39
CA ARG A 80 2.73 -19.65 1.65
C ARG A 80 3.91 -18.87 2.21
N GLY A 81 3.64 -17.90 3.07
CA GLY A 81 4.66 -17.07 3.73
C GLY A 81 4.46 -15.58 3.51
N ALA A 82 5.47 -14.80 3.91
CA ALA A 82 5.46 -13.35 3.82
C ALA A 82 6.12 -12.84 2.52
N TYR A 83 5.46 -11.88 1.87
CA TYR A 83 5.89 -11.26 0.61
C TYR A 83 5.94 -9.74 0.77
N LEU A 84 6.99 -9.14 0.21
CA LEU A 84 7.11 -7.69 0.08
C LEU A 84 6.59 -7.27 -1.30
N VAL A 85 5.51 -6.48 -1.33
CA VAL A 85 4.99 -5.89 -2.55
C VAL A 85 5.67 -4.55 -2.78
N ARG A 86 6.45 -4.48 -3.86
CA ARG A 86 7.20 -3.29 -4.25
C ARG A 86 6.31 -2.35 -5.03
N GLU A 87 5.81 -1.31 -4.37
CA GLU A 87 4.89 -0.37 -5.01
C GLU A 87 4.98 1.05 -4.40
N PRO A 88 4.75 2.10 -5.21
CA PRO A 88 4.75 3.48 -4.70
C PRO A 88 3.47 3.81 -3.91
N LYS A 89 2.36 3.13 -4.22
CA LYS A 89 1.04 3.25 -3.60
C LYS A 89 0.46 1.86 -3.47
N ALA A 90 -0.30 1.61 -2.41
CA ALA A 90 -0.99 0.35 -2.17
C ALA A 90 -2.15 0.14 -3.16
N GLU A 91 -1.83 -0.31 -4.37
CA GLU A 91 -2.77 -0.69 -5.42
C GLU A 91 -2.59 -2.18 -5.75
N ARG A 92 -1.34 -2.59 -6.00
CA ARG A 92 -0.96 -3.97 -6.34
C ARG A 92 -1.17 -4.91 -5.17
N ILE A 93 -0.86 -4.51 -3.93
CA ILE A 93 -1.12 -5.35 -2.76
C ILE A 93 -2.61 -5.71 -2.62
N PHE A 94 -3.52 -4.78 -2.90
CA PHE A 94 -4.96 -5.06 -2.84
C PHE A 94 -5.42 -5.96 -3.97
N GLN A 95 -4.85 -5.83 -5.17
CA GLN A 95 -5.15 -6.73 -6.29
C GLN A 95 -4.74 -8.18 -5.95
N ILE A 96 -3.54 -8.37 -5.38
CA ILE A 96 -3.05 -9.67 -4.95
C ILE A 96 -3.92 -10.22 -3.80
N PHE A 97 -4.22 -9.38 -2.80
CA PHE A 97 -5.09 -9.75 -1.69
C PHE A 97 -6.46 -10.23 -2.17
N GLN A 98 -7.11 -9.48 -3.08
CA GLN A 98 -8.40 -9.87 -3.66
C GLN A 98 -8.30 -11.17 -4.46
N THR A 99 -7.23 -11.36 -5.22
CA THR A 99 -7.00 -12.60 -5.99
C THR A 99 -6.93 -13.82 -5.07
N LEU A 100 -6.16 -13.71 -3.97
CA LEU A 100 -6.05 -14.78 -2.98
C LEU A 100 -7.37 -15.01 -2.22
N ALA A 101 -8.10 -13.93 -1.91
CA ALA A 101 -9.41 -14.03 -1.28
C ALA A 101 -10.45 -14.73 -2.19
N ARG A 102 -10.49 -14.40 -3.49
CA ARG A 102 -11.34 -15.10 -4.48
C ARG A 102 -10.97 -16.57 -4.65
N ALA A 103 -9.68 -16.90 -4.47
CA ALA A 103 -9.20 -18.28 -4.45
C ALA A 103 -9.53 -19.04 -3.15
N GLY A 104 -10.25 -18.41 -2.21
CA GLY A 104 -10.75 -19.04 -0.99
C GLY A 104 -9.93 -18.76 0.27
N ALA A 105 -8.92 -17.89 0.21
CA ALA A 105 -8.21 -17.45 1.41
C ALA A 105 -9.07 -16.49 2.24
N ARG A 106 -9.01 -16.60 3.57
CA ARG A 106 -9.71 -15.66 4.46
C ARG A 106 -8.92 -14.36 4.54
N GLY A 107 -9.53 -13.22 4.23
CA GLY A 107 -8.84 -11.94 4.14
C GLY A 107 -8.87 -11.11 5.43
N LEU A 108 -7.71 -10.69 5.93
CA LEU A 108 -7.56 -9.65 6.96
C LEU A 108 -6.82 -8.45 6.38
N SER A 109 -7.47 -7.28 6.41
CA SER A 109 -6.87 -6.02 5.96
C SER A 109 -6.45 -5.16 7.15
N ILE A 110 -5.16 -4.82 7.23
CA ILE A 110 -4.60 -3.91 8.23
C ILE A 110 -3.98 -2.72 7.50
N THR A 111 -4.54 -1.53 7.69
CA THR A 111 -4.18 -0.36 6.88
C THR A 111 -4.47 0.95 7.60
N ARG A 112 -3.81 2.03 7.15
CA ARG A 112 -4.13 3.41 7.59
C ARG A 112 -5.22 4.06 6.75
N MET A 113 -5.52 3.49 5.58
CA MET A 113 -6.59 3.98 4.72
C MET A 113 -7.93 3.90 5.46
N HIS A 114 -8.75 4.91 5.25
CA HIS A 114 -10.08 4.92 5.82
C HIS A 114 -10.86 3.70 5.30
N PRO A 115 -11.69 3.03 6.12
CA PRO A 115 -12.44 1.87 5.68
C PRO A 115 -13.25 2.07 4.40
N ASP A 116 -13.86 3.26 4.24
CA ASP A 116 -14.62 3.59 3.03
C ASP A 116 -13.71 3.68 1.79
N ASP A 117 -12.50 4.22 1.91
CA ASP A 117 -11.52 4.24 0.82
C ASP A 117 -11.08 2.83 0.41
N VAL A 118 -11.06 1.88 1.34
CA VAL A 118 -10.70 0.49 1.06
C VAL A 118 -11.88 -0.24 0.40
N ARG A 119 -13.11 0.02 0.84
CA ARG A 119 -14.33 -0.51 0.20
C ARG A 119 -14.42 -0.08 -1.26
N ASP A 120 -14.08 1.16 -1.57
CA ASP A 120 -14.07 1.65 -2.95
C ASP A 120 -12.99 0.99 -3.83
N ARG A 121 -11.95 0.39 -3.22
CA ARG A 121 -10.83 -0.27 -3.91
C ARG A 121 -10.95 -1.79 -3.99
N CYS A 122 -11.79 -2.36 -3.14
CA CYS A 122 -11.92 -3.80 -2.98
C CYS A 122 -13.38 -4.19 -3.17
N ASP A 123 -13.66 -4.96 -4.21
CA ASP A 123 -15.01 -5.48 -4.47
C ASP A 123 -15.41 -6.58 -3.47
N ILE A 124 -14.47 -7.01 -2.63
CA ILE A 124 -14.64 -8.08 -1.65
C ILE A 124 -14.43 -7.46 -0.27
N GLU A 125 -15.48 -7.51 0.55
CA GLU A 125 -15.32 -7.19 1.97
C GLU A 125 -14.40 -8.23 2.62
N PRO A 126 -13.30 -7.80 3.27
CA PRO A 126 -12.43 -8.71 3.97
C PRO A 126 -13.16 -9.32 5.17
N ALA A 127 -12.81 -10.55 5.52
CA ALA A 127 -13.35 -11.24 6.69
C ALA A 127 -12.96 -10.53 8.01
N GLY A 128 -11.86 -9.78 8.02
CA GLY A 128 -11.49 -8.88 9.10
C GLY A 128 -10.88 -7.57 8.59
N PHE A 129 -11.10 -6.49 9.34
CA PHE A 129 -10.52 -5.18 9.04
C PHE A 129 -10.00 -4.52 10.32
N VAL A 130 -8.73 -4.11 10.30
CA VAL A 130 -8.07 -3.32 11.35
C VAL A 130 -7.64 -1.98 10.77
N TRP A 131 -8.22 -0.91 11.30
CA TRP A 131 -7.83 0.44 10.94
C TRP A 131 -6.75 0.98 11.88
N LEU A 132 -5.58 1.30 11.33
CA LEU A 132 -4.47 1.88 12.06
C LEU A 132 -4.68 3.39 12.22
N SER A 133 -5.02 3.83 13.43
CA SER A 133 -5.32 5.23 13.72
C SER A 133 -4.90 5.63 15.13
N LYS A 134 -4.39 6.86 15.28
CA LYS A 134 -4.13 7.47 16.61
C LYS A 134 -5.40 7.99 17.28
N SER A 135 -6.53 8.02 16.58
CA SER A 135 -7.82 8.48 17.11
C SER A 135 -8.67 7.33 17.61
N VAL A 136 -8.10 6.51 18.50
CA VAL A 136 -8.79 5.38 19.15
C VAL A 136 -9.90 5.96 20.04
N GLY A 137 -11.10 6.08 19.50
CA GLY A 137 -12.21 6.73 20.19
C GLY A 137 -13.34 7.19 19.27
N LYS A 138 -13.05 7.49 18.00
CA LYS A 138 -14.11 7.59 16.99
C LYS A 138 -14.58 6.19 16.64
N LYS A 139 -15.70 5.76 17.23
CA LYS A 139 -16.32 4.46 16.92
C LYS A 139 -16.71 4.42 15.44
N VAL A 140 -15.90 3.79 14.60
CA VAL A 140 -16.33 3.30 13.30
C VAL A 140 -17.04 1.97 13.56
N LYS A 141 -18.36 1.93 13.34
CA LYS A 141 -19.19 0.76 13.70
C LYS A 141 -18.63 -0.51 13.05
N GLY A 142 -18.36 -1.53 13.87
CA GLY A 142 -17.95 -2.86 13.41
C GLY A 142 -16.50 -2.98 12.93
N ILE A 143 -15.67 -1.96 13.12
CA ILE A 143 -14.27 -1.97 12.65
C ILE A 143 -13.32 -1.85 13.85
N ALA A 144 -12.34 -2.75 13.92
CA ALA A 144 -11.29 -2.68 14.92
C ALA A 144 -10.39 -1.48 14.62
N VAL A 145 -10.18 -0.61 15.60
CA VAL A 145 -9.26 0.53 15.49
C VAL A 145 -8.11 0.30 16.46
N VAL A 146 -6.89 0.27 15.94
CA VAL A 146 -5.69 -0.06 16.71
C VAL A 146 -4.66 1.05 16.54
N GLU A 147 -3.98 1.42 17.63
CA GLU A 147 -2.90 2.39 17.52
C GLU A 147 -1.73 1.81 16.71
N PRO A 148 -1.09 2.60 15.83
CA PRO A 148 0.09 2.17 15.09
C PRO A 148 1.28 1.75 15.97
N THR A 149 1.30 2.21 17.22
CA THR A 149 2.31 1.90 18.23
C THR A 149 2.00 0.63 19.03
N ALA A 150 0.78 0.11 18.94
CA ALA A 150 0.33 -1.09 19.63
C ALA A 150 0.74 -2.36 18.86
N LEU A 151 2.04 -2.54 18.61
CA LEU A 151 2.57 -3.65 17.81
C LEU A 151 2.21 -5.03 18.38
N VAL A 152 2.03 -5.14 19.70
CA VAL A 152 1.59 -6.37 20.36
C VAL A 152 0.16 -6.72 19.94
N ASP A 153 -0.75 -5.76 19.96
CA ASP A 153 -2.15 -5.97 19.59
C ASP A 153 -2.29 -6.30 18.10
N ILE A 154 -1.51 -5.61 17.25
CA ILE A 154 -1.46 -5.91 15.81
C ILE A 154 -0.95 -7.34 15.59
N ALA A 155 0.12 -7.75 16.28
CA ALA A 155 0.69 -9.10 16.13
C ALA A 155 -0.30 -10.17 16.60
N SER A 156 -0.99 -9.95 17.72
CA SER A 156 -2.01 -10.86 18.24
C SER A 156 -3.18 -10.99 17.26
N ALA A 157 -3.70 -9.88 16.72
CA ALA A 157 -4.77 -9.91 15.74
C ALA A 157 -4.40 -10.71 14.48
N ILE A 158 -3.17 -10.54 13.98
CA ILE A 158 -2.66 -11.32 12.83
C ILE A 158 -2.55 -12.80 13.20
N ALA A 159 -1.97 -13.12 14.36
CA ALA A 159 -1.74 -14.49 14.80
C ALA A 159 -3.05 -15.25 15.04
N GLU A 160 -4.02 -14.63 15.71
CA GLU A 160 -5.35 -15.18 15.97
C GLU A 160 -6.10 -15.43 14.66
N PHE A 161 -6.10 -14.44 13.76
CA PHE A 161 -6.76 -14.58 12.46
C PHE A 161 -6.13 -15.69 11.62
N ALA A 162 -4.80 -15.79 11.59
CA ALA A 162 -4.10 -16.85 10.86
C ALA A 162 -4.38 -18.24 11.46
N ALA A 163 -4.42 -18.36 12.78
CA ALA A 163 -4.69 -19.62 13.48
C ALA A 163 -6.14 -20.11 13.36
N ASP A 164 -7.09 -19.21 13.12
CA ASP A 164 -8.51 -19.53 13.00
C ASP A 164 -8.87 -20.27 11.70
N GLY A 165 -8.43 -21.52 11.54
CA GLY A 165 -8.74 -22.33 10.34
C GLY A 165 -7.75 -22.17 9.18
N GLY A 166 -6.63 -21.47 9.40
CA GLY A 166 -5.54 -21.37 8.43
C GLY A 166 -5.94 -20.68 7.13
N ASN A 167 -5.15 -20.87 6.08
CA ASN A 167 -5.38 -20.33 4.74
C ASN A 167 -5.76 -18.83 4.75
N ALA A 168 -5.13 -18.05 5.62
CA ALA A 168 -5.38 -16.62 5.72
C ALA A 168 -4.53 -15.87 4.69
N VAL A 169 -5.04 -14.75 4.19
CA VAL A 169 -4.26 -13.71 3.53
C VAL A 169 -4.36 -12.44 4.36
N VAL A 170 -3.22 -11.99 4.88
CA VAL A 170 -3.11 -10.80 5.72
C VAL A 170 -2.42 -9.72 4.91
N LEU A 171 -3.10 -8.60 4.68
CA LEU A 171 -2.54 -7.40 4.07
C LEU A 171 -2.14 -6.44 5.18
N LEU A 172 -0.89 -5.97 5.14
CA LEU A 172 -0.40 -4.88 5.97
C LEU A 172 0.11 -3.74 5.09
N GLU A 173 -0.66 -2.67 5.04
CA GLU A 173 -0.29 -1.42 4.38
C GLU A 173 0.16 -0.37 5.40
N GLY A 174 1.06 0.52 4.97
CA GLY A 174 1.56 1.62 5.77
C GLY A 174 2.82 1.26 6.55
N LEU A 175 3.65 0.36 6.02
CA LEU A 175 4.88 -0.11 6.65
C LEU A 175 5.84 1.04 6.98
N GLU A 176 6.03 2.00 6.07
CA GLU A 176 6.88 3.17 6.26
C GLU A 176 6.41 4.00 7.45
N TYR A 177 5.10 4.10 7.63
CA TYR A 177 4.54 4.80 8.77
C TYR A 177 4.70 4.03 10.07
N LEU A 178 4.48 2.72 10.07
CA LEU A 178 4.76 1.89 11.24
C LEU A 178 6.23 2.01 11.64
N ILE A 179 7.15 2.03 10.69
CA ILE A 179 8.59 2.28 10.91
C ILE A 179 8.81 3.69 11.49
N ALA A 180 8.17 4.72 10.92
CA ALA A 180 8.28 6.09 11.42
C ALA A 180 7.75 6.26 12.86
N GLN A 181 6.73 5.48 13.26
CA GLN A 181 6.16 5.55 14.62
C GLN A 181 6.94 4.72 15.64
N ASN A 182 7.52 3.57 15.23
CA ASN A 182 8.07 2.58 16.17
C ASN A 182 9.59 2.37 16.08
N GLY A 183 10.21 2.89 15.02
CA GLY A 183 11.59 2.60 14.64
C GLY A 183 11.73 1.28 13.89
N PHE A 184 12.68 1.25 12.94
CA PHE A 184 12.90 0.11 12.05
C PHE A 184 13.16 -1.21 12.79
N SER A 185 14.07 -1.20 13.78
CA SER A 185 14.43 -2.41 14.52
C SER A 185 13.25 -3.05 15.25
N SER A 186 12.30 -2.25 15.72
CA SER A 186 11.08 -2.74 16.36
C SER A 186 10.15 -3.40 15.35
N ILE A 187 9.98 -2.78 14.18
CA ILE A 187 9.18 -3.34 13.09
C ILE A 187 9.79 -4.62 12.54
N LEU A 188 11.11 -4.70 12.36
CA LEU A 188 11.76 -5.92 11.88
C LEU A 188 11.51 -7.11 12.84
N ARG A 189 11.66 -6.90 14.16
CA ARG A 189 11.35 -7.95 15.16
C ARG A 189 9.87 -8.31 15.18
N PHE A 190 8.99 -7.32 14.99
CA PHE A 190 7.55 -7.56 14.87
C PHE A 190 7.24 -8.44 13.66
N LEU A 191 7.79 -8.11 12.49
CA LEU A 191 7.59 -8.87 11.26
C LEU A 191 8.15 -10.29 11.37
N GLN A 192 9.30 -10.48 12.01
CA GLN A 192 9.87 -11.81 12.28
C GLN A 192 8.89 -12.69 13.07
N LYS A 193 8.33 -12.16 14.17
CA LYS A 193 7.34 -12.88 14.98
C LYS A 193 6.06 -13.18 14.21
N VAL A 194 5.59 -12.23 13.40
CA VAL A 194 4.39 -12.42 12.58
C VAL A 194 4.64 -13.47 11.50
N ASN A 195 5.80 -13.43 10.83
CA ASN A 195 6.18 -14.36 9.78
C ASN A 195 6.18 -15.81 10.30
N GLU A 196 6.73 -16.06 11.50
CA GLU A 196 6.65 -17.37 12.17
C GLU A 196 5.19 -17.87 12.27
N LYS A 197 4.26 -17.00 12.69
CA LYS A 197 2.84 -17.37 12.79
C LYS A 197 2.19 -17.60 11.43
N ILE A 198 2.56 -16.84 10.41
CA ILE A 198 2.03 -16.98 9.05
C ILE A 198 2.44 -18.30 8.44
N VAL A 199 3.72 -18.68 8.59
CA VAL A 199 4.25 -19.96 8.09
C VAL A 199 3.62 -21.15 8.83
N LEU A 200 3.50 -21.08 10.16
CA LEU A 200 2.91 -22.17 10.97
C LEU A 200 1.43 -22.46 10.64
N ASN A 201 0.72 -21.50 10.06
CA ASN A 201 -0.71 -21.62 9.76
C ASN A 201 -1.01 -21.64 8.25
N ASP A 202 -0.02 -22.01 7.41
CA ASP A 202 -0.16 -22.11 5.95
C ASP A 202 -0.84 -20.88 5.33
N SER A 203 -0.39 -19.70 5.72
CA SER A 203 -1.03 -18.42 5.40
C SER A 203 -0.11 -17.49 4.60
N TYR A 204 -0.66 -16.38 4.12
CA TYR A 204 0.06 -15.34 3.40
C TYR A 204 0.12 -14.06 4.23
N LEU A 205 1.28 -13.41 4.23
CA LEU A 205 1.42 -12.02 4.65
C LEU A 205 1.87 -11.19 3.44
N LEU A 206 1.14 -10.13 3.13
CA LEU A 206 1.49 -9.18 2.09
C LEU A 206 1.84 -7.86 2.77
N LEU A 207 3.03 -7.33 2.46
CA LEU A 207 3.53 -6.05 2.98
C LEU A 207 3.71 -5.08 1.83
N SER A 208 3.03 -3.93 1.86
CA SER A 208 3.28 -2.87 0.86
C SER A 208 4.49 -2.07 1.30
N ALA A 209 5.46 -1.89 0.40
CA ALA A 209 6.61 -1.03 0.64
C ALA A 209 7.05 -0.28 -0.61
N ASN A 210 7.32 1.01 -0.44
CA ASN A 210 7.94 1.87 -1.43
C ASN A 210 9.44 2.01 -1.12
N PRO A 211 10.33 1.28 -1.80
CA PRO A 211 11.78 1.39 -1.57
C PRO A 211 12.33 2.81 -1.73
N ALA A 212 11.70 3.66 -2.56
CA ALA A 212 12.14 5.05 -2.75
C ALA A 212 11.82 5.96 -1.55
N ALA A 213 10.97 5.51 -0.62
CA ALA A 213 10.61 6.20 0.61
C ALA A 213 11.34 5.65 1.84
N MET A 214 12.24 4.67 1.66
CA MET A 214 12.94 3.98 2.74
C MET A 214 14.45 4.13 2.60
N LYS A 215 15.18 3.90 3.70
CA LYS A 215 16.64 3.73 3.60
C LYS A 215 16.94 2.42 2.90
N GLU A 216 17.90 2.43 1.99
CA GLU A 216 18.27 1.28 1.17
C GLU A 216 18.65 0.05 2.03
N GLN A 217 19.37 0.26 3.14
CA GLN A 217 19.73 -0.80 4.07
C GLN A 217 18.50 -1.40 4.79
N GLU A 218 17.56 -0.55 5.20
CA GLU A 218 16.32 -0.98 5.87
C GLU A 218 15.46 -1.81 4.91
N TYR A 219 15.31 -1.35 3.66
CA TYR A 219 14.59 -2.09 2.62
C TYR A 219 15.22 -3.46 2.33
N ARG A 220 16.55 -3.53 2.15
CA ARG A 220 17.25 -4.80 1.91
C ARG A 220 17.07 -5.80 3.05
N LEU A 221 17.06 -5.33 4.30
CA LEU A 221 16.85 -6.19 5.46
C LEU A 221 15.42 -6.74 5.48
N LEU A 222 14.42 -5.93 5.11
CA LEU A 222 13.03 -6.39 4.96
C LEU A 222 12.90 -7.40 3.84
N ALA A 223 13.42 -7.10 2.65
CA ALA A 223 13.34 -7.98 1.49
C ALA A 223 13.97 -9.36 1.77
N ARG A 224 15.08 -9.39 2.51
CA ARG A 224 15.74 -10.64 2.94
C ARG A 224 14.93 -11.47 3.95
N GLU A 225 14.12 -10.80 4.77
CA GLU A 225 13.26 -11.47 5.76
C GLU A 225 12.03 -12.13 5.10
N MET A 226 11.60 -11.63 3.93
CA MET A 226 10.46 -12.16 3.20
C MET A 226 10.85 -13.36 2.33
N VAL A 227 9.85 -14.20 2.01
CA VAL A 227 9.99 -15.32 1.07
C VAL A 227 10.22 -14.82 -0.35
N GLY A 228 9.66 -13.66 -0.69
CA GLY A 228 9.88 -13.03 -1.99
C GLY A 228 9.50 -11.55 -2.02
N GLU A 229 10.10 -10.84 -2.96
CA GLU A 229 9.72 -9.49 -3.38
C GLU A 229 8.93 -9.62 -4.69
N ILE A 230 7.77 -8.95 -4.75
CA ILE A 230 6.83 -9.03 -5.87
C ILE A 230 6.34 -7.67 -6.31
#